data_AF-A0A6I3S2S2-F1
#
_entry.id   AF-A0A6I3S2S2-F1
#
_cell.length_a   1.000
_cell.length_b   1.000
_cell.length_c   1.000
_cell.angle_alpha   90.00
_cell.angle_beta   90.00
_cell.angle_gamma   90.00
#
_symmetry.space_group_name_H-M   'P 1'
#
loop_
_entity.id
_entity.type
_entity.pdbx_description
1 polymer ?
#
loop_
_entity_poly.entity_id
_entity_poly.type
_entity_poly.pdbx_seq_one_letter_code
_entity_poly.pdbx_strand_id
1 'polypeptide(L)'
;MFGRRIFLLGAAYFMVGFTRPSGAAESRTLVAFFSRLPEMPSGADAVTHATASTGNVEEAAKTIGALTGADLYAIRSSRKYPVLHRQNSIEAKKELDENARPPLSSPSVDLSKYSTVFIGFPIWWYQEPMIVRSFLEKYDWQGKTVIPFLRIYGGWNRSRRKQYQEVLQRRKGLIREAL
;
A
#
# COMPACT_ATOMS: atom_id res chain seq x y z
N MET A 1 -17.46 24.48 -56.79
CA MET A 1 -16.84 23.82 -55.61
C MET A 1 -15.98 22.67 -56.11
N PHE A 2 -14.66 22.80 -55.99
CA PHE A 2 -13.66 21.88 -56.53
C PHE A 2 -13.64 20.56 -55.73
N GLY A 3 -14.11 19.46 -56.33
CA GLY A 3 -13.81 18.10 -55.87
C GLY A 3 -12.53 17.61 -56.54
N ARG A 4 -11.41 17.57 -55.80
CA ARG A 4 -10.16 16.92 -56.24
C ARG A 4 -9.97 15.60 -55.48
N ARG A 5 -9.80 14.55 -56.29
CA ARG A 5 -9.30 13.20 -56.04
C ARG A 5 -7.98 13.19 -55.26
N ILE A 6 -7.64 12.06 -54.60
CA ILE A 6 -6.29 11.39 -54.47
C ILE A 6 -6.47 10.24 -53.43
N PHE A 7 -6.45 8.96 -53.82
CA PHE A 7 -5.33 8.03 -54.07
C PHE A 7 -4.67 7.43 -52.80
N LEU A 8 -4.76 6.09 -52.72
CA LEU A 8 -3.86 5.06 -52.14
C LEU A 8 -2.96 5.42 -50.95
N LEU A 9 -2.99 4.58 -49.90
CA LEU A 9 -1.90 3.65 -49.56
C LEU A 9 -2.20 2.90 -48.26
N GLY A 10 -2.22 1.57 -48.35
CA GLY A 10 -2.07 0.72 -47.18
C GLY A 10 -0.69 0.93 -46.57
N ALA A 11 -0.65 1.10 -45.25
CA ALA A 11 0.57 1.03 -44.48
C ALA A 11 0.36 -0.03 -43.40
N ALA A 12 1.08 -1.14 -43.59
CA ALA A 12 1.22 -2.21 -42.63
C ALA A 12 1.60 -1.65 -41.26
N TYR A 13 0.76 -1.86 -40.25
CA TYR A 13 1.17 -1.66 -38.87
C TYR A 13 2.16 -2.78 -38.55
N PHE A 14 3.43 -2.38 -38.46
CA PHE A 14 4.52 -3.18 -37.93
C PHE A 14 4.09 -3.72 -36.57
N MET A 15 3.70 -5.00 -36.54
CA MET A 15 3.50 -5.77 -35.33
C MET A 15 4.88 -5.98 -34.72
N VAL A 16 5.38 -5.01 -33.95
CA VAL A 16 6.44 -5.28 -32.97
C VAL A 16 5.74 -6.06 -31.85
N GLY A 17 5.59 -7.35 -32.09
CA GLY A 17 5.25 -8.29 -31.05
C GLY A 17 6.32 -8.17 -29.98
N PHE A 18 5.99 -7.53 -28.87
CA PHE A 18 6.62 -7.89 -27.60
C PHE A 18 6.17 -9.33 -27.34
N THR A 19 6.95 -10.28 -27.84
CA THR A 19 6.97 -11.63 -27.30
C THR A 19 7.35 -11.48 -25.84
N ARG A 20 6.32 -11.39 -24.99
CA ARG A 20 6.47 -11.47 -23.54
C ARG A 20 7.27 -12.75 -23.28
N PRO A 21 8.47 -12.69 -22.69
CA PRO A 21 9.20 -13.90 -22.39
C PRO A 21 8.29 -14.80 -21.55
N SER A 22 8.00 -15.96 -22.13
CA SER A 22 7.22 -17.04 -21.54
C SER A 22 8.03 -17.56 -20.35
N GLY A 23 7.78 -16.95 -19.18
CA GLY A 23 8.59 -17.12 -17.98
C GLY A 23 8.29 -16.10 -16.88
N ALA A 24 7.59 -15.00 -17.19
CA ALA A 24 7.09 -14.08 -16.16
C ALA A 24 5.99 -14.77 -15.33
N ALA A 25 6.38 -15.35 -14.19
CA ALA A 25 5.51 -15.75 -13.11
C ALA A 25 4.41 -14.71 -12.92
N GLU A 26 3.15 -15.15 -12.73
CA GLU A 26 2.02 -14.25 -12.51
C GLU A 26 2.43 -13.12 -11.55
N SER A 27 2.26 -11.88 -12.00
CA SER A 27 2.68 -10.69 -11.26
C SER A 27 1.77 -10.53 -10.04
N ARG A 28 2.15 -11.16 -8.92
CA ARG A 28 1.37 -11.09 -7.67
C ARG A 28 1.57 -9.75 -6.99
N THR A 29 0.54 -9.36 -6.25
CA THR A 29 0.54 -8.13 -5.46
C THR A 29 0.58 -8.48 -3.98
N LEU A 30 1.39 -7.75 -3.22
CA LEU A 30 1.43 -7.82 -1.75
C LEU A 30 0.85 -6.54 -1.17
N VAL A 31 0.09 -6.65 -0.10
CA VAL A 31 -0.34 -5.52 0.73
C VAL A 31 0.28 -5.69 2.12
N ALA A 32 1.42 -5.04 2.32
CA ALA A 32 2.08 -4.96 3.62
C ALA A 32 1.47 -3.81 4.43
N PHE A 33 1.19 -4.01 5.71
CA PHE A 33 0.64 -2.94 6.54
C PHE A 33 1.08 -3.01 8.00
N PHE A 34 1.32 -1.86 8.61
CA PHE A 34 1.48 -1.72 10.04
C PHE A 34 0.22 -1.10 10.65
N SER A 35 -0.33 -1.80 11.64
CA SER A 35 -1.34 -1.24 12.55
C SER A 35 -0.98 -1.57 13.99
N ARG A 36 -0.95 -0.53 14.82
CA ARG A 36 -0.53 -0.62 16.23
C ARG A 36 -1.45 -1.50 17.06
N LEU A 37 -2.76 -1.31 16.91
CA LEU A 37 -3.79 -2.02 17.66
C LEU A 37 -4.65 -2.80 16.66
N PRO A 38 -4.44 -4.11 16.49
CA PRO A 38 -5.32 -4.92 15.64
C PRO A 38 -6.74 -4.95 16.22
N GLU A 39 -6.83 -4.96 17.56
CA GLU A 39 -8.08 -4.88 18.31
C GLU A 39 -7.96 -3.83 19.42
N MET A 40 -9.10 -3.24 19.80
CA MET A 40 -9.15 -2.23 20.84
C MET A 40 -9.19 -2.88 22.22
N PRO A 41 -8.18 -2.66 23.07
CA PRO A 41 -8.18 -3.20 24.42
C PRO A 41 -9.17 -2.46 25.31
N SER A 42 -9.75 -3.18 26.28
CA SER A 42 -10.59 -2.60 27.33
C SER A 42 -9.80 -1.56 28.14
N GLY A 43 -10.43 -0.43 28.48
CA GLY A 43 -9.81 0.65 29.26
C GLY A 43 -8.98 1.67 28.46
N ALA A 44 -9.04 1.64 27.12
CA ALA A 44 -8.43 2.68 26.30
C ALA A 44 -9.13 4.04 26.49
N ASP A 45 -8.36 5.13 26.48
CA ASP A 45 -8.93 6.48 26.56
C ASP A 45 -9.68 6.87 25.27
N ALA A 46 -10.51 7.92 25.36
CA ALA A 46 -11.31 8.39 24.22
C ALA A 46 -10.44 8.75 23.00
N VAL A 47 -9.23 9.26 23.21
CA VAL A 47 -8.29 9.62 22.14
C VAL A 47 -7.74 8.37 21.46
N THR A 48 -7.41 7.34 22.21
CA THR A 48 -6.96 6.04 21.73
C THR A 48 -8.07 5.36 20.94
N HIS A 49 -9.29 5.39 21.47
CA HIS A 49 -10.48 4.94 20.75
C HIS A 49 -10.67 5.70 19.45
N ALA A 50 -10.66 7.02 19.46
CA ALA A 50 -10.82 7.81 18.23
C ALA A 50 -9.73 7.50 17.22
N THR A 51 -8.46 7.44 17.64
CA THR A 51 -7.31 7.26 16.74
C THR A 51 -7.17 5.84 16.19
N ALA A 52 -7.64 4.83 16.91
CA ALA A 52 -7.67 3.45 16.42
C ALA A 52 -8.98 3.10 15.69
N SER A 53 -10.12 3.70 16.08
CA SER A 53 -11.44 3.44 15.47
C SER A 53 -11.72 4.28 14.21
N THR A 54 -11.03 5.41 13.97
CA THR A 54 -11.20 6.21 12.73
C THR A 54 -10.63 5.57 11.45
N GLY A 55 -10.40 4.25 11.47
CA GLY A 55 -10.08 3.46 10.29
C GLY A 55 -8.72 2.80 10.46
N ASN A 56 -8.75 1.57 10.98
CA ASN A 56 -7.57 0.74 11.13
C ASN A 56 -6.91 0.56 9.74
N VAL A 57 -5.61 0.84 9.64
CA VAL A 57 -4.82 0.60 8.40
C VAL A 57 -5.01 -0.83 7.90
N GLU A 58 -5.24 -1.77 8.83
CA GLU A 58 -5.60 -3.15 8.56
C GLU A 58 -6.91 -3.30 7.76
N GLU A 59 -7.94 -2.50 8.04
CA GLU A 59 -9.20 -2.55 7.30
C GLU A 59 -9.01 -2.07 5.85
N ALA A 60 -8.24 -1.00 5.67
CA ALA A 60 -7.86 -0.52 4.34
C ALA A 60 -7.04 -1.59 3.59
N ALA A 61 -6.08 -2.23 4.28
CA ALA A 61 -5.29 -3.31 3.71
C ALA A 61 -6.17 -4.49 3.27
N LYS A 62 -7.09 -4.94 4.14
CA LYS A 62 -8.07 -6.00 3.83
C LYS A 62 -8.94 -5.62 2.63
N THR A 63 -9.37 -4.36 2.54
CA THR A 63 -10.16 -3.87 1.40
C THR A 63 -9.35 -3.90 0.10
N ILE A 64 -8.09 -3.44 0.13
CA ILE A 64 -7.21 -3.50 -1.05
C ILE A 64 -7.01 -4.95 -1.46
N GLY A 65 -6.65 -5.83 -0.52
CA GLY A 65 -6.48 -7.26 -0.76
C GLY A 65 -7.70 -7.91 -1.42
N ALA A 66 -8.90 -7.64 -0.90
CA ALA A 66 -10.15 -8.13 -1.48
C ALA A 66 -10.43 -7.61 -2.90
N LEU A 67 -10.08 -6.36 -3.20
CA LEU A 67 -10.30 -5.74 -4.52
C LEU A 67 -9.26 -6.15 -5.58
N THR A 68 -8.07 -6.54 -5.15
CA THR A 68 -6.94 -6.85 -6.05
C THR A 68 -6.55 -8.32 -6.09
N GLY A 69 -7.05 -9.14 -5.16
CA GLY A 69 -6.58 -10.51 -4.96
C GLY A 69 -5.17 -10.58 -4.39
N ALA A 70 -4.72 -9.51 -3.73
CA ALA A 70 -3.37 -9.43 -3.17
C ALA A 70 -3.24 -10.20 -1.86
N ASP A 71 -2.03 -10.73 -1.63
CA ASP A 71 -1.66 -11.31 -0.35
C ASP A 71 -1.57 -10.22 0.73
N LEU A 72 -2.00 -10.54 1.95
CA LEU A 72 -1.92 -9.63 3.08
C LEU A 72 -0.72 -9.96 3.96
N TYR A 73 0.04 -8.94 4.34
CA TYR A 73 1.18 -9.07 5.23
C TYR A 73 1.13 -8.03 6.35
N ALA A 74 0.89 -8.49 7.58
CA ALA A 74 0.94 -7.61 8.74
C ALA A 74 2.38 -7.42 9.20
N ILE A 75 2.86 -6.18 9.18
CA ILE A 75 4.12 -5.76 9.79
C ILE A 75 3.89 -5.70 11.31
N ARG A 76 4.61 -6.52 12.06
CA ARG A 76 4.52 -6.65 13.53
C ARG A 76 5.90 -6.44 14.13
N SER A 77 5.94 -5.76 15.28
CA SER A 77 7.16 -5.66 16.09
C SER A 77 7.09 -6.64 17.24
N SER A 78 8.24 -7.15 17.68
CA SER A 78 8.34 -7.82 18.98
C SER A 78 8.28 -6.82 20.15
N ARG A 79 8.51 -5.53 19.88
CA ARG A 79 8.31 -4.44 20.84
C ARG A 79 6.81 -4.17 21.03
N LYS A 80 6.37 -4.08 22.28
CA LYS A 80 5.00 -3.69 22.62
C LYS A 80 4.88 -2.17 22.68
N TYR A 81 4.07 -1.60 21.79
CA TYR A 81 3.71 -0.19 21.86
C TYR A 81 2.66 0.07 22.95
N PRO A 82 2.75 1.18 23.69
CA PRO A 82 1.72 1.54 24.67
C PRO A 82 0.32 1.65 24.05
N VAL A 83 -0.69 1.30 24.84
CA VAL A 83 -2.10 1.40 24.44
C VAL A 83 -2.52 2.87 24.36
N LEU A 84 -2.23 3.65 25.41
CA LEU A 84 -2.65 5.04 25.52
C LEU A 84 -1.95 5.91 24.47
N HIS A 85 -2.73 6.70 23.75
CA HIS A 85 -2.24 7.52 22.64
C HIS A 85 -1.05 8.41 23.02
N ARG A 86 -1.13 9.11 24.15
CA ARG A 86 -0.06 10.01 24.62
C ARG A 86 1.25 9.24 24.88
N GLN A 87 1.18 8.10 25.55
CA GLN A 87 2.35 7.27 25.84
C GLN A 87 2.95 6.69 24.55
N ASN A 88 2.10 6.22 23.64
CA ASN A 88 2.55 5.77 22.33
C ASN A 88 3.22 6.88 21.52
N SER A 89 2.67 8.10 21.56
CA SER A 89 3.26 9.25 20.86
C SER A 89 4.65 9.59 21.41
N ILE A 90 4.87 9.49 22.73
CA ILE A 90 6.18 9.67 23.37
C ILE A 90 7.18 8.60 22.88
N GLU A 91 6.79 7.33 22.91
CA GLU A 91 7.65 6.24 22.42
C GLU A 91 7.98 6.36 20.93
N ALA A 92 6.98 6.71 20.11
CA ALA A 92 7.17 6.96 18.69
C ALA A 92 8.11 8.15 18.42
N LYS A 93 8.06 9.21 19.24
CA LYS A 93 8.96 10.35 19.12
C LYS A 93 10.39 9.93 19.45
N LYS A 94 10.57 9.16 20.53
CA LYS A 94 11.88 8.65 20.93
C LYS A 94 12.49 7.78 19.83
N GLU A 95 11.72 6.85 19.26
CA GLU A 95 12.19 6.02 18.15
C GLU A 95 12.63 6.86 16.95
N LEU A 96 11.88 7.92 16.62
CA LEU A 96 12.21 8.84 15.54
C LEU A 96 13.51 9.61 15.83
N ASP A 97 13.64 10.17 17.04
CA ASP A 97 14.80 10.98 17.46
C ASP A 97 16.09 10.16 17.51
N GLU A 98 15.98 8.90 17.92
CA GLU A 98 17.10 7.95 17.97
C GLU A 98 17.36 7.28 16.61
N ASN A 99 16.56 7.57 15.58
CA ASN A 99 16.55 6.86 14.30
C ASN A 99 16.54 5.33 14.49
N ALA A 100 15.73 4.85 15.44
CA ALA A 100 15.69 3.45 15.84
C ALA A 100 15.23 2.53 14.71
N ARG A 101 15.55 1.23 14.81
CA ARG A 101 15.01 0.17 13.95
C ARG A 101 14.32 -0.90 14.80
N PRO A 102 13.05 -0.68 15.22
CA PRO A 102 12.33 -1.64 16.03
C PRO A 102 12.34 -3.04 15.41
N PRO A 103 12.66 -4.09 16.19
CA PRO A 103 12.76 -5.45 15.68
C PRO A 103 11.41 -5.94 15.15
N LEU A 104 11.45 -6.65 14.01
CA LEU A 104 10.29 -7.26 13.39
C LEU A 104 10.02 -8.65 13.99
N SER A 105 8.75 -8.97 14.18
CA SER A 105 8.28 -10.30 14.61
C SER A 105 7.45 -11.04 13.55
N SER A 106 7.13 -10.38 12.44
CA SER A 106 6.45 -11.01 11.31
C SER A 106 7.31 -12.09 10.66
N PRO A 107 6.71 -13.20 10.17
CA PRO A 107 7.39 -14.18 9.34
C PRO A 107 8.06 -13.51 8.14
N SER A 108 9.22 -14.03 7.70
CA SER A 108 9.84 -13.52 6.47
C SER A 108 8.94 -13.79 5.26
N VAL A 109 8.82 -12.79 4.38
CA VAL A 109 8.11 -12.91 3.10
C VAL A 109 9.12 -12.95 1.96
N ASP A 110 8.89 -13.84 1.00
CA ASP A 110 9.68 -13.89 -0.23
C ASP A 110 9.18 -12.83 -1.21
N LEU A 111 9.84 -11.67 -1.22
CA LEU A 111 9.43 -10.56 -2.09
C LEU A 111 9.67 -10.84 -3.58
N SER A 112 10.47 -11.84 -3.97
CA SER A 112 10.73 -12.15 -5.38
C SER A 112 9.45 -12.53 -6.15
N LYS A 113 8.45 -13.03 -5.43
CA LYS A 113 7.13 -13.41 -5.95
C LYS A 113 6.23 -12.22 -6.31
N TYR A 114 6.59 -11.02 -5.88
CA TYR A 114 5.74 -9.83 -6.00
C TYR A 114 6.42 -8.74 -6.84
N SER A 115 5.68 -8.22 -7.81
CA SER A 115 6.08 -7.08 -8.63
C SER A 115 5.55 -5.75 -8.07
N THR A 116 4.42 -5.80 -7.35
CA THR A 116 3.75 -4.64 -6.76
C THR A 116 3.54 -4.86 -5.27
N VAL A 117 3.95 -3.88 -4.47
CA VAL A 117 3.77 -3.92 -3.02
C VAL A 117 3.11 -2.63 -2.54
N PHE A 118 1.91 -2.76 -1.98
CA PHE A 118 1.27 -1.69 -1.22
C PHE A 118 1.84 -1.68 0.19
N ILE A 119 2.17 -0.51 0.72
CA ILE A 119 2.68 -0.35 2.09
C ILE A 119 1.78 0.62 2.86
N GLY A 120 1.07 0.10 3.86
CA GLY A 120 0.11 0.83 4.67
C GLY A 120 0.64 1.14 6.06
N PHE A 121 0.49 2.38 6.53
CA PHE A 121 0.82 2.74 7.92
C PHE A 121 0.10 4.01 8.39
N PRO A 122 -0.08 4.18 9.72
CA PRO A 122 -0.50 5.45 10.29
C PRO A 122 0.63 6.47 10.18
N ILE A 123 0.31 7.76 10.19
CA ILE A 123 1.33 8.81 10.32
C ILE A 123 1.67 9.01 11.79
N TRP A 124 2.94 8.85 12.15
CA TRP A 124 3.48 9.19 13.46
C TRP A 124 4.47 10.33 13.29
N TRP A 125 4.25 11.45 13.99
CA TRP A 125 5.13 12.62 13.91
C TRP A 125 5.45 13.05 12.47
N TYR A 126 4.41 13.13 11.65
CA TYR A 126 4.47 13.54 10.23
C TYR A 126 5.24 12.58 9.30
N GLN A 127 5.63 11.40 9.79
CA GLN A 127 6.40 10.40 9.03
C GLN A 127 5.82 8.98 9.21
N GLU A 128 6.39 8.03 8.49
CA GLU A 128 6.20 6.61 8.72
C GLU A 128 6.76 6.18 10.08
N PRO A 129 6.09 5.25 10.79
CA PRO A 129 6.62 4.65 12.00
C PRO A 129 7.96 3.95 11.75
N MET A 130 8.88 3.99 12.71
CA MET A 130 10.24 3.44 12.55
C MET A 130 10.27 1.92 12.30
N ILE A 131 9.24 1.19 12.75
CA ILE A 131 9.03 -0.22 12.39
C ILE A 131 8.83 -0.42 10.88
N VAL A 132 8.21 0.53 10.17
CA VAL A 132 8.06 0.49 8.71
C VAL A 132 9.42 0.65 8.05
N ARG A 133 10.29 1.53 8.58
CA ARG A 133 11.69 1.63 8.10
C ARG A 133 12.46 0.32 8.29
N SER A 134 12.27 -0.34 9.44
CA SER A 134 12.86 -1.65 9.72
C SER A 134 12.41 -2.71 8.71
N PHE A 135 11.14 -2.66 8.30
CA PHE A 135 10.62 -3.50 7.23
C PHE A 135 11.22 -3.15 5.86
N LEU A 136 11.30 -1.85 5.52
CA LEU A 136 11.88 -1.41 4.25
C LEU A 136 13.36 -1.81 4.13
N GLU A 137 14.14 -1.70 5.20
CA GLU A 137 15.57 -2.06 5.18
C GLU A 137 15.83 -3.56 5.19
N LYS A 138 14.88 -4.37 5.67
CA LYS A 138 15.02 -5.84 5.72
C LYS A 138 15.02 -6.47 4.32
N TYR A 139 14.42 -5.83 3.32
CA TYR A 139 14.17 -6.44 2.01
C TYR A 139 14.75 -5.63 0.86
N ASP A 140 15.02 -6.31 -0.25
CA ASP A 140 15.37 -5.70 -1.52
C ASP A 140 14.10 -5.31 -2.31
N TRP A 141 14.09 -4.06 -2.77
CA TRP A 141 12.98 -3.45 -3.49
C TRP A 141 13.30 -3.20 -4.98
N GLN A 142 14.47 -3.60 -5.46
CA GLN A 142 14.85 -3.43 -6.84
C GLN A 142 13.83 -4.09 -7.78
N GLY A 143 13.39 -3.33 -8.80
CA GLY A 143 12.42 -3.79 -9.78
C GLY A 143 10.98 -3.93 -9.25
N LYS A 144 10.68 -3.48 -8.03
CA LYS A 144 9.33 -3.52 -7.45
C LYS A 144 8.64 -2.15 -7.54
N THR A 145 7.35 -2.18 -7.81
CA THR A 145 6.49 -0.99 -7.69
C THR A 145 5.98 -0.88 -6.26
N VAL A 146 6.45 0.13 -5.52
CA VAL A 146 6.03 0.39 -4.14
C VAL A 146 4.98 1.50 -4.10
N ILE A 147 3.81 1.22 -3.51
CA ILE A 147 2.69 2.15 -3.42
C ILE A 147 2.36 2.40 -1.94
N PRO A 148 2.78 3.54 -1.36
CA PRO A 148 2.39 3.86 0.01
C PRO A 148 0.90 4.22 0.07
N PHE A 149 0.21 3.78 1.11
CA PHE A 149 -1.11 4.29 1.44
C PHE A 149 -1.19 4.69 2.91
N LEU A 150 -1.66 5.90 3.13
CA LEU A 150 -1.74 6.51 4.44
C LEU A 150 -3.21 6.64 4.82
N ARG A 151 -3.51 6.41 6.10
CA ARG A 151 -4.76 6.90 6.69
C ARG A 151 -4.45 8.14 7.52
N ILE A 152 -4.90 9.29 7.01
CA ILE A 152 -4.78 10.59 7.69
C ILE A 152 -6.12 10.86 8.39
N TYR A 153 -6.06 11.53 9.55
CA TYR A 153 -7.21 11.91 10.38
C TYR A 153 -8.38 12.43 9.51
N GLY A 154 -9.56 11.81 9.63
CA GLY A 154 -10.74 12.12 8.79
C GLY A 154 -11.59 10.94 8.32
N GLY A 155 -11.35 9.72 8.82
CA GLY A 155 -12.25 8.59 8.67
C GLY A 155 -12.22 7.89 7.30
N TRP A 156 -12.30 6.56 7.32
CA TRP A 156 -12.67 5.74 6.16
C TRP A 156 -14.19 5.85 5.90
N ASN A 157 -14.64 7.02 5.44
CA ASN A 157 -16.05 7.24 5.14
C ASN A 157 -16.43 6.73 3.73
N ARG A 158 -17.73 6.61 3.47
CA ARG A 158 -18.29 6.13 2.18
C ARG A 158 -17.71 6.89 0.99
N SER A 159 -17.49 8.20 1.13
CA SER A 159 -16.95 9.07 0.07
C SER A 159 -15.50 8.74 -0.27
N ARG A 160 -14.64 8.54 0.73
CA ARG A 160 -13.24 8.13 0.53
C ARG A 160 -13.13 6.76 -0.14
N ARG A 161 -14.02 5.80 0.21
CA ARG A 161 -14.11 4.49 -0.45
C ARG A 161 -14.42 4.61 -1.94
N LYS A 162 -15.42 5.42 -2.28
CA LYS A 162 -15.84 5.66 -3.66
C LYS A 162 -14.71 6.28 -4.48
N GLN A 163 -14.03 7.28 -3.93
CA GLN A 163 -12.88 7.93 -4.59
C GLN A 163 -11.72 6.94 -4.84
N TYR A 164 -11.43 6.05 -3.88
CA TYR A 164 -10.39 5.03 -4.06
C TYR A 164 -10.79 3.99 -5.12
N GLN A 165 -12.05 3.55 -5.13
CA GLN A 165 -12.57 2.67 -6.17
C GLN A 165 -12.50 3.33 -7.56
N GLU A 166 -12.83 4.61 -7.68
CA GLU A 166 -12.73 5.37 -8.93
C GLU A 166 -11.27 5.46 -9.43
N VAL A 167 -10.30 5.69 -8.54
CA VAL A 167 -8.86 5.69 -8.91
C VAL A 167 -8.41 4.31 -9.39
N LEU A 168 -8.80 3.24 -8.69
CA LEU A 168 -8.46 1.87 -9.08
C LEU A 168 -9.12 1.47 -10.40
N GLN A 169 -10.37 1.87 -10.64
CA GLN A 169 -11.08 1.63 -11.91
C GLN A 169 -10.48 2.42 -13.05
N ARG A 170 -10.11 3.71 -12.85
CA ARG A 170 -9.39 4.51 -13.85
C ARG A 170 -8.06 3.88 -14.22
N ARG A 171 -7.30 3.35 -13.25
CA ARG A 171 -6.04 2.65 -13.54
C ARG A 171 -6.26 1.32 -14.26
N LYS A 172 -7.31 0.55 -13.94
CA LYS A 172 -7.71 -0.63 -14.73
C LYS A 172 -8.12 -0.26 -16.16
N GLY A 173 -8.77 0.90 -16.36
CA GLY A 173 -9.15 1.43 -17.68
C GLY A 173 -7.95 1.88 -18.51
N LEU A 174 -6.99 2.58 -17.90
CA LEU A 174 -5.74 3.01 -18.57
C LEU A 174 -4.87 1.82 -19.00
N ILE A 175 -4.94 0.69 -18.29
CA ILE A 175 -4.26 -0.56 -18.71
C ILE A 175 -5.01 -1.25 -19.87
N ARG A 176 -6.30 -0.99 -20.05
CA ARG A 176 -7.11 -1.53 -21.17
C ARG A 176 -7.09 -0.67 -22.42
N GLU A 177 -6.86 0.64 -22.32
CA GLU A 177 -6.70 1.54 -23.48
C GLU A 177 -5.24 1.59 -23.99
N ALA A 178 -4.29 1.04 -23.22
CA ALA A 178 -2.88 0.90 -23.60
C ALA A 178 -2.52 -0.50 -24.16
N LEU A 179 -3.53 -1.34 -24.44
CA LEU A 179 -3.42 -2.64 -25.12
C LEU A 179 -4.27 -2.62 -26.40
#